data_AF-A0A957XMK6-F1
#
_entry.id   AF-A0A957XMK6-F1
#
_cell.length_a   1.000
_cell.length_b   1.000
_cell.length_c   1.000
_cell.angle_alpha   90.00
_cell.angle_beta   90.00
_cell.angle_gamma   90.00
#
_symmetry.space_group_name_H-M   'P 1'
#
loop_
_entity.id
_entity.type
_entity.pdbx_description
1 polymer ?
#
loop_
_entity_poly.entity_id
_entity_poly.type
_entity_poly.pdbx_seq_one_letter_code
_entity_poly.pdbx_strand_id
1 'polypeptide(L)'
;MSKPQMVLYEIQAEIEAIEKNAALYEETNFDSRVDALDTIEFNIIDRIEGLLPTTTQPEEWARLKQYAESIKRQLEDIDEKLFQRLRADIRDGLCPAPALKSLIGKYVGCHSSRDRVHDEIGYDSLDEFINGLLLLEAIPTETKVREREMVAYQQTPARIILELIEKAQLTEKDVFYDLGSGLGQVSILVHLLSGALAKGIEFEPAYCAYARMCAAGLNLSGVEFINEDARQADYADGTVFFLYTPFEGRLLQEVLEKLRRVSEQSMMRLFTYGPCTPQVSRQSWLECIDQNEAHIYKLGVFRGL
;
A
#
# COMPACT_ATOMS: atom_id res chain seq x y z
N MET A 1 15.87 -27.49 -33.38
CA MET A 1 16.44 -27.08 -32.08
C MET A 1 16.02 -28.09 -31.03
N SER A 2 16.89 -28.42 -30.08
CA SER A 2 16.48 -29.23 -28.92
C SER A 2 15.51 -28.43 -28.03
N LYS A 3 14.69 -29.10 -27.21
CA LYS A 3 13.76 -28.43 -26.28
C LYS A 3 14.48 -27.40 -25.38
N PRO A 4 15.67 -27.67 -24.81
CA PRO A 4 16.42 -26.67 -24.04
C PRO A 4 16.89 -25.47 -24.87
N GLN A 5 17.30 -25.67 -26.12
CA GLN A 5 17.71 -24.57 -27.02
C GLN A 5 16.54 -23.68 -27.43
N MET A 6 15.33 -24.24 -27.53
CA MET A 6 14.12 -23.49 -27.85
C MET A 6 13.76 -22.53 -26.72
N VAL A 7 13.78 -23.02 -25.47
CA VAL A 7 13.52 -22.19 -24.28
C VAL A 7 14.54 -21.06 -24.12
N LEU A 8 15.82 -21.35 -24.37
CA LEU A 8 16.87 -20.34 -24.29
C LEU A 8 16.64 -19.21 -25.32
N TYR A 9 16.27 -19.56 -26.55
CA TYR A 9 15.94 -18.59 -27.59
C TYR A 9 14.68 -17.78 -27.27
N GLU A 10 13.64 -18.40 -26.73
CA GLU A 10 12.42 -17.71 -26.27
C GLU A 10 12.75 -16.64 -25.23
N ILE A 11 13.48 -17.01 -24.17
CA ILE A 11 13.85 -16.08 -23.10
C ILE A 11 14.74 -14.96 -23.62
N GLN A 12 15.71 -15.27 -24.50
CA GLN A 12 16.54 -14.24 -25.11
C GLN A 12 15.71 -13.26 -25.95
N ALA A 13 14.77 -13.75 -26.76
CA ALA A 13 13.91 -12.89 -27.57
C ALA A 13 13.00 -11.99 -26.69
N GLU A 14 12.51 -12.48 -25.56
CA GLU A 14 11.75 -11.70 -24.59
C GLU A 14 12.61 -10.58 -23.96
N ILE A 15 13.82 -10.90 -23.50
CA ILE A 15 14.76 -9.91 -22.96
C ILE A 15 15.06 -8.82 -23.99
N GLU A 16 15.37 -9.20 -25.23
CA GLU A 16 15.64 -8.26 -26.32
C GLU A 16 14.41 -7.41 -26.69
N ALA A 17 13.21 -7.95 -26.60
CA ALA A 17 11.98 -7.21 -26.86
C ALA A 17 11.75 -6.12 -25.80
N ILE A 18 12.00 -6.44 -24.53
CA ILE A 18 11.94 -5.47 -23.41
C ILE A 18 13.02 -4.41 -23.60
N GLU A 19 14.27 -4.80 -23.87
CA GLU A 19 15.37 -3.86 -24.07
C GLU A 19 15.10 -2.86 -25.20
N LYS A 20 14.56 -3.33 -26.33
CA LYS A 20 14.29 -2.50 -27.52
C LYS A 20 13.05 -1.61 -27.37
N ASN A 21 12.24 -1.80 -26.32
CA ASN A 21 11.07 -0.98 -26.08
C ASN A 21 11.44 0.37 -25.46
N ALA A 22 11.70 1.36 -26.31
CA ALA A 22 12.10 2.71 -25.90
C ALA A 22 11.11 3.39 -24.93
N ALA A 23 9.81 3.05 -25.01
CA ALA A 23 8.79 3.64 -24.14
C ALA A 23 9.03 3.32 -22.66
N LEU A 24 9.57 2.13 -22.35
CA LEU A 24 9.88 1.74 -20.96
C LEU A 24 10.88 2.70 -20.30
N TYR A 25 11.80 3.27 -21.09
CA TYR A 25 12.82 4.18 -20.58
C TYR A 25 12.32 5.63 -20.42
N GLU A 26 11.10 5.94 -20.84
CA GLU A 26 10.47 7.23 -20.59
C GLU A 26 9.80 7.22 -19.21
N GLU A 27 10.23 8.11 -18.32
CA GLU A 27 9.76 8.19 -16.93
C GLU A 27 8.23 8.11 -16.76
N THR A 28 7.44 8.66 -17.69
CA THR A 28 5.97 8.69 -17.62
C THR A 28 5.29 7.35 -17.87
N ASN A 29 5.97 6.37 -18.48
CA ASN A 29 5.40 5.04 -18.76
C ASN A 29 5.63 4.08 -17.57
N PHE A 30 5.34 4.54 -16.36
CA PHE A 30 5.56 3.79 -15.13
C PHE A 30 4.74 2.49 -15.09
N ASP A 31 3.44 2.56 -15.40
CA ASP A 31 2.56 1.38 -15.45
C ASP A 31 3.13 0.25 -16.34
N SER A 32 3.57 0.58 -17.57
CA SER A 32 4.20 -0.40 -18.47
C SER A 32 5.56 -0.88 -17.98
N ARG A 33 6.31 -0.07 -17.23
CA ARG A 33 7.56 -0.50 -16.60
C ARG A 33 7.32 -1.50 -15.48
N VAL A 34 6.27 -1.33 -14.67
CA VAL A 34 5.89 -2.29 -13.63
C VAL A 34 5.64 -3.67 -14.27
N ASP A 35 4.82 -3.74 -15.31
CA ASP A 35 4.56 -4.99 -16.04
C ASP A 35 5.84 -5.62 -16.62
N ALA A 36 6.74 -4.79 -17.15
CA ALA A 36 8.02 -5.25 -17.69
C ALA A 36 8.96 -5.78 -16.59
N LEU A 37 9.04 -5.10 -15.44
CA LEU A 37 9.84 -5.51 -14.29
C LEU A 37 9.34 -6.84 -13.71
N ASP A 38 8.02 -7.01 -13.57
CA ASP A 38 7.40 -8.28 -13.15
C ASP A 38 7.72 -9.41 -14.13
N THR A 39 7.66 -9.11 -15.43
CA THR A 39 8.03 -10.08 -16.48
C THR A 39 9.50 -10.47 -16.36
N ILE A 40 10.40 -9.51 -16.16
CA ILE A 40 11.83 -9.80 -15.98
C ILE A 40 12.07 -10.67 -14.74
N GLU A 41 11.41 -10.37 -13.63
CA GLU A 41 11.61 -11.12 -12.38
C GLU A 41 11.03 -12.53 -12.49
N PHE A 42 9.72 -12.64 -12.68
CA PHE A 42 9.00 -13.90 -12.50
C PHE A 42 9.02 -14.81 -13.74
N ASN A 43 8.99 -14.22 -14.93
CA ASN A 43 8.92 -15.01 -16.18
C ASN A 43 10.29 -15.30 -16.78
N ILE A 44 11.30 -14.49 -16.47
CA ILE A 44 12.65 -14.60 -17.02
C ILE A 44 13.64 -15.07 -15.95
N ILE A 45 13.88 -14.29 -14.89
CA ILE A 45 14.92 -14.59 -13.90
C ILE A 45 14.59 -15.86 -13.13
N ASP A 46 13.40 -15.96 -12.52
CA ASP A 46 12.98 -17.15 -11.77
C ASP A 46 12.94 -18.41 -12.66
N ARG A 47 12.50 -18.25 -13.92
CA ARG A 47 12.49 -19.34 -14.90
C ARG A 47 13.92 -19.81 -15.21
N ILE A 48 14.88 -18.91 -15.37
CA ILE A 48 16.29 -19.26 -15.55
C ILE A 48 16.85 -19.97 -14.30
N GLU A 49 16.55 -19.46 -13.10
CA GLU A 49 16.98 -20.05 -11.83
C GLU A 49 16.46 -21.47 -11.64
N GLY A 50 15.19 -21.72 -11.97
CA GLY A 50 14.60 -23.06 -11.91
C GLY A 50 15.22 -24.05 -12.90
N LEU A 51 15.78 -23.58 -14.03
CA LEU A 51 16.38 -24.42 -15.07
C LEU A 51 17.89 -24.64 -14.88
N LEU A 52 18.58 -23.72 -14.22
CA LEU A 52 20.02 -23.75 -13.96
C LEU A 52 20.55 -25.08 -13.39
N PRO A 53 19.87 -25.78 -12.46
CA PRO A 53 20.36 -27.06 -11.93
C PRO A 53 20.33 -28.22 -12.93
N THR A 54 19.56 -28.12 -14.02
CA THR A 54 19.26 -29.23 -14.94
C THR A 54 19.83 -29.03 -16.35
N THR A 55 20.45 -27.88 -16.61
CA THR A 55 20.94 -27.51 -17.93
C THR A 55 22.32 -28.10 -18.26
N THR A 56 22.54 -28.40 -19.53
CA THR A 56 23.86 -28.82 -20.04
C THR A 56 24.78 -27.64 -20.41
N GLN A 57 24.30 -26.40 -20.31
CA GLN A 57 25.03 -25.18 -20.70
C GLN A 57 24.96 -24.07 -19.63
N PRO A 58 25.33 -24.33 -18.36
CA PRO A 58 25.07 -23.41 -17.24
C PRO A 58 25.65 -22.00 -17.44
N GLU A 59 26.77 -21.86 -18.14
CA GLU A 59 27.37 -20.55 -18.44
C GLU A 59 26.51 -19.68 -19.36
N GLU A 60 25.79 -20.27 -20.31
CA GLU A 60 24.94 -19.54 -21.25
C GLU A 60 23.70 -18.98 -20.55
N TRP A 61 23.07 -19.80 -19.71
CA TRP A 61 21.96 -19.40 -18.85
C TRP A 61 22.37 -18.32 -17.85
N ALA A 62 23.55 -18.45 -17.24
CA ALA A 62 24.07 -17.44 -16.32
C ALA A 62 24.30 -16.08 -17.01
N ARG A 63 24.84 -16.07 -18.24
CA ARG A 63 24.99 -14.82 -19.02
C ARG A 63 23.64 -14.19 -19.36
N LEU A 64 22.65 -15.01 -19.72
CA LEU A 64 21.31 -14.53 -20.03
C LEU A 64 20.62 -13.93 -18.79
N LYS A 65 20.79 -14.56 -17.63
CA LYS A 65 20.34 -14.01 -16.34
C LYS A 65 20.98 -12.66 -16.04
N GLN A 66 22.31 -12.56 -16.16
CA GLN A 66 23.04 -11.31 -15.94
C GLN A 66 22.58 -10.20 -16.90
N TYR A 67 22.24 -10.57 -18.14
CA TYR A 67 21.70 -9.63 -19.12
C TYR A 67 20.31 -9.12 -18.69
N ALA A 68 19.39 -10.01 -18.31
CA ALA A 68 18.08 -9.63 -17.77
C ALA A 68 18.21 -8.75 -16.51
N GLU A 69 19.06 -9.13 -15.56
CA GLU A 69 19.35 -8.34 -14.34
C GLU A 69 19.96 -6.97 -14.66
N SER A 70 20.67 -6.81 -15.78
CA SER A 70 21.19 -5.51 -16.21
C SER A 70 20.09 -4.58 -16.73
N ILE A 71 19.14 -5.11 -17.49
CA ILE A 71 17.99 -4.35 -18.00
C ILE A 71 17.04 -4.01 -16.85
N LYS A 72 16.77 -4.96 -15.94
CA LYS A 72 15.98 -4.74 -14.72
C LYS A 72 16.50 -3.52 -13.95
N ARG A 73 17.80 -3.51 -13.64
CA ARG A 73 18.46 -2.41 -12.91
C ARG A 73 18.35 -1.06 -13.63
N GLN A 74 18.38 -1.04 -14.96
CA GLN A 74 18.22 0.21 -15.72
C GLN A 74 16.80 0.77 -15.59
N LEU A 75 15.78 -0.09 -15.62
CA LEU A 75 14.40 0.30 -15.43
C LEU A 75 14.12 0.73 -13.99
N GLU A 76 14.64 -0.02 -13.00
CA GLU A 76 14.56 0.32 -11.57
C GLU A 76 15.20 1.68 -11.25
N ASP A 77 16.35 2.02 -11.87
CA ASP A 77 17.03 3.32 -11.70
C ASP A 77 16.18 4.50 -12.20
N ILE A 78 15.32 4.29 -13.20
CA ILE A 78 14.37 5.32 -13.67
C ILE A 78 13.31 5.58 -12.59
N ASP A 79 12.74 4.51 -12.02
CA ASP A 79 11.72 4.62 -10.98
C ASP A 79 12.30 5.18 -9.67
N GLU A 80 13.52 4.76 -9.31
CA GLU A 80 14.21 5.30 -8.14
C GLU A 80 14.42 6.81 -8.27
N LYS A 81 14.89 7.28 -9.43
CA LYS A 81 15.06 8.72 -9.71
C LYS A 81 13.73 9.48 -9.67
N LEU A 82 12.68 8.90 -10.24
CA LEU A 82 11.32 9.45 -10.17
C LEU A 82 10.91 9.66 -8.71
N PHE A 83 10.99 8.62 -7.88
CA PHE A 83 10.55 8.71 -6.48
C PHE A 83 11.46 9.58 -5.62
N GLN A 84 12.77 9.59 -5.87
CA GLN A 84 13.69 10.53 -5.22
C GLN A 84 13.27 11.99 -5.47
N ARG A 85 12.92 12.34 -6.72
CA ARG A 85 12.40 13.67 -7.05
C ARG A 85 11.07 13.96 -6.37
N LEU A 86 10.09 13.04 -6.48
CA LEU A 86 8.76 13.25 -5.88
C LEU A 86 8.82 13.42 -4.36
N ARG A 87 9.69 12.67 -3.68
CA ARG A 87 9.91 12.83 -2.23
C ARG A 87 10.56 14.16 -1.88
N ALA A 88 11.47 14.68 -2.72
CA ALA A 88 12.02 16.02 -2.54
C ALA A 88 10.92 17.08 -2.68
N ASP A 89 10.09 16.98 -3.72
CA ASP A 89 8.97 17.91 -3.95
C ASP A 89 7.97 17.90 -2.78
N ILE A 90 7.64 16.73 -2.21
CA ILE A 90 6.79 16.61 -1.03
C ILE A 90 7.43 17.30 0.18
N ARG A 91 8.70 16.99 0.46
CA ARG A 91 9.44 17.51 1.62
C ARG A 91 9.55 19.04 1.61
N ASP A 92 9.72 19.60 0.42
CA ASP A 92 9.84 21.05 0.18
C ASP A 92 8.48 21.75 0.07
N GLY A 93 7.36 21.00 0.20
CA GLY A 93 6.00 21.54 0.10
C GLY A 93 5.59 21.94 -1.32
N LEU A 94 6.32 21.49 -2.34
CA LEU A 94 6.07 21.77 -3.76
C LEU A 94 5.04 20.81 -4.38
N CYS A 95 4.62 19.77 -3.65
CA CYS A 95 3.64 18.78 -4.09
C CYS A 95 2.37 18.81 -3.20
N PRO A 96 1.49 19.81 -3.33
CA PRO A 96 0.22 19.84 -2.61
C PRO A 96 -0.73 18.73 -3.08
N ALA A 97 -1.77 18.44 -2.29
CA ALA A 97 -2.73 17.36 -2.57
C ALA A 97 -3.25 17.31 -4.03
N PRO A 98 -3.67 18.42 -4.69
CA PRO A 98 -4.11 18.37 -6.09
C PRO A 98 -2.99 17.98 -7.07
N ALA A 99 -1.76 18.41 -6.80
CA ALA A 99 -0.60 18.04 -7.60
C ALA A 99 -0.29 16.55 -7.44
N LEU A 100 -0.31 16.02 -6.21
CA LEU A 100 -0.11 14.60 -5.96
C LEU A 100 -1.18 13.73 -6.65
N LYS A 101 -2.47 14.12 -6.58
CA LYS A 101 -3.56 13.45 -7.30
C LYS A 101 -3.31 13.45 -8.81
N SER A 102 -2.89 14.59 -9.37
CA SER A 102 -2.55 14.69 -10.79
C SER A 102 -1.35 13.83 -11.18
N LEU A 103 -0.35 13.69 -10.30
CA LEU A 103 0.81 12.83 -10.53
C LEU A 103 0.41 11.36 -10.53
N ILE A 104 -0.37 10.90 -9.55
CA ILE A 104 -0.90 9.53 -9.51
C ILE A 104 -1.63 9.22 -10.82
N GLY A 105 -2.54 10.09 -11.26
CA GLY A 105 -3.26 9.92 -12.53
C GLY A 105 -2.36 9.93 -13.76
N LYS A 106 -1.24 10.66 -13.73
CA LYS A 106 -0.27 10.75 -14.83
C LYS A 106 0.57 9.47 -14.98
N TYR A 107 1.07 8.91 -13.88
CA TYR A 107 2.01 7.77 -13.92
C TYR A 107 1.32 6.42 -13.90
N VAL A 108 0.15 6.31 -13.26
CA VAL A 108 -0.59 5.05 -13.13
C VAL A 108 -1.70 4.95 -14.17
N GLY A 109 -2.24 6.08 -14.65
CA GLY A 109 -3.29 6.09 -15.68
C GLY A 109 -4.58 5.37 -15.29
N CYS A 110 -5.66 5.55 -16.07
CA CYS A 110 -6.98 4.97 -15.78
C CYS A 110 -7.09 3.46 -16.12
N HIS A 111 -5.96 2.80 -16.42
CA HIS A 111 -5.91 1.39 -16.81
C HIS A 111 -6.11 0.41 -15.64
N SER A 112 -6.05 0.89 -14.40
CA SER A 112 -6.50 0.14 -13.22
C SER A 112 -8.02 -0.03 -13.12
N SER A 113 -8.81 0.65 -13.98
CA SER A 113 -10.24 0.89 -13.70
C SER A 113 -11.26 0.17 -14.60
N ARG A 114 -10.89 -0.73 -15.54
CA ARG A 114 -11.92 -1.36 -16.40
C ARG A 114 -11.91 -2.87 -16.62
N ASP A 115 -10.81 -3.59 -16.45
CA ASP A 115 -10.79 -5.03 -16.77
C ASP A 115 -10.31 -5.97 -15.64
N ARG A 116 -9.87 -5.47 -14.48
CA ARG A 116 -9.75 -6.31 -13.26
C ARG A 116 -11.10 -6.38 -12.57
N VAL A 117 -11.99 -7.14 -13.19
CA VAL A 117 -13.25 -7.62 -12.63
C VAL A 117 -13.01 -8.13 -11.21
N HIS A 118 -13.94 -7.78 -10.32
CA HIS A 118 -14.22 -8.35 -9.01
C HIS A 118 -13.45 -9.63 -8.64
N ASP A 119 -12.92 -9.62 -7.41
CA ASP A 119 -12.30 -10.74 -6.69
C ASP A 119 -10.81 -10.96 -7.01
N GLU A 120 -9.92 -10.26 -6.30
CA GLU A 120 -8.79 -10.87 -5.58
C GLU A 120 -7.95 -9.81 -4.85
N ILE A 121 -7.29 -10.25 -3.78
CA ILE A 121 -6.41 -9.49 -2.90
C ILE A 121 -5.07 -9.24 -3.64
N GLY A 122 -5.14 -8.54 -4.77
CA GLY A 122 -3.98 -8.22 -5.60
C GLY A 122 -3.47 -6.81 -5.36
N TYR A 123 -2.16 -6.63 -5.49
CA TYR A 123 -1.51 -5.34 -5.62
C TYR A 123 -1.35 -5.02 -7.12
N ASP A 124 -1.50 -3.75 -7.50
CA ASP A 124 -1.36 -3.28 -8.87
C ASP A 124 -0.31 -2.16 -8.99
N SER A 125 -0.19 -1.56 -10.18
CA SER A 125 0.77 -0.47 -10.41
C SER A 125 0.49 0.77 -9.54
N LEU A 126 -0.74 0.97 -9.05
CA LEU A 126 -1.01 2.01 -8.06
C LEU A 126 -0.33 1.67 -6.73
N ASP A 127 -0.40 0.42 -6.29
CA ASP A 127 0.28 -0.03 -5.08
C ASP A 127 1.79 0.13 -5.21
N GLU A 128 2.38 -0.29 -6.33
CA GLU A 128 3.81 -0.10 -6.61
C GLU A 128 4.22 1.36 -6.64
N PHE A 129 3.39 2.24 -7.22
CA PHE A 129 3.64 3.68 -7.22
C PHE A 129 3.63 4.26 -5.81
N ILE A 130 2.64 3.89 -4.99
CA ILE A 130 2.56 4.38 -3.60
C ILE A 130 3.69 3.78 -2.75
N ASN A 131 4.06 2.52 -2.98
CA ASN A 131 5.18 1.86 -2.31
C ASN A 131 6.51 2.56 -2.63
N GLY A 132 6.79 2.77 -3.91
CA GLY A 132 7.97 3.49 -4.36
C GLY A 132 8.02 4.92 -3.82
N LEU A 133 6.87 5.58 -3.60
CA LEU A 133 6.80 6.92 -3.03
C LEU A 133 7.03 6.94 -1.51
N LEU A 134 6.38 6.02 -0.76
CA LEU A 134 6.24 6.11 0.70
C LEU A 134 7.16 5.19 1.51
N LEU A 135 7.59 4.06 0.95
CA LEU A 135 8.48 3.10 1.63
C LEU A 135 9.94 3.49 1.36
N LEU A 136 10.63 3.98 2.39
CA LEU A 136 11.98 4.56 2.23
C LEU A 136 13.11 3.55 2.43
N GLU A 137 12.84 2.48 3.16
CA GLU A 137 13.82 1.45 3.51
C GLU A 137 13.20 0.04 3.44
N ALA A 138 14.03 -0.99 3.61
CA ALA A 138 13.54 -2.36 3.70
C ALA A 138 12.54 -2.52 4.86
N ILE A 139 11.47 -3.25 4.61
CA ILE A 139 10.44 -3.54 5.62
C ILE A 139 11.10 -4.28 6.79
N PRO A 140 10.96 -3.80 8.03
CA PRO A 140 11.60 -4.42 9.17
C PRO A 140 10.87 -5.72 9.55
N THR A 141 11.57 -6.60 10.26
CA THR A 141 10.97 -7.80 10.84
C THR A 141 10.21 -7.47 12.12
N GLU A 142 9.08 -8.15 12.37
CA GLU A 142 8.36 -8.07 13.65
C GLU A 142 9.29 -8.40 14.82
N THR A 143 9.23 -7.60 15.88
CA THR A 143 10.05 -7.75 17.09
C THR A 143 9.23 -8.16 18.31
N LYS A 144 7.91 -8.06 18.22
CA LYS A 144 6.97 -8.32 19.30
C LYS A 144 6.02 -9.45 18.92
N VAL A 145 5.80 -10.35 19.87
CA VAL A 145 4.84 -11.45 19.69
C VAL A 145 3.42 -10.88 19.75
N ARG A 146 2.64 -11.16 18.71
CA ARG A 146 1.21 -10.83 18.63
C ARG A 146 0.38 -11.66 19.60
N GLU A 147 -0.65 -11.05 20.18
CA GLU A 147 -1.69 -11.81 20.87
C GLU A 147 -2.54 -12.59 19.86
N ARG A 148 -3.22 -13.65 20.32
CA ARG A 148 -3.97 -14.57 19.46
C ARG A 148 -5.02 -13.89 18.56
N GLU A 149 -5.63 -12.81 19.05
CA GLU A 149 -6.70 -12.07 18.34
C GLU A 149 -6.16 -10.85 17.55
N MET A 150 -4.83 -10.71 17.45
CA MET A 150 -4.17 -9.71 16.60
C MET A 150 -3.83 -10.33 15.24
N VAL A 151 -4.24 -9.65 14.18
CA VAL A 151 -4.02 -10.10 12.79
C VAL A 151 -2.63 -9.68 12.33
N ALA A 152 -2.00 -10.49 11.47
CA ALA A 152 -0.70 -10.18 10.90
C ALA A 152 -0.78 -8.95 10.00
N TYR A 153 0.34 -8.22 9.86
CA TYR A 153 0.38 -7.07 8.98
C TYR A 153 0.00 -7.46 7.54
N GLN A 154 -0.95 -6.70 6.99
CA GLN A 154 -1.31 -6.73 5.59
C GLN A 154 -1.45 -5.29 5.11
N GLN A 155 -0.84 -5.01 3.97
CA GLN A 155 -0.90 -3.69 3.37
C GLN A 155 -2.31 -3.39 2.85
N THR A 156 -2.83 -2.20 3.17
CA THR A 156 -4.11 -1.73 2.60
C THR A 156 -3.88 -1.38 1.14
N PRO A 157 -4.63 -1.97 0.17
CA PRO A 157 -4.49 -1.61 -1.23
C PRO A 157 -4.71 -0.11 -1.44
N ALA A 158 -3.83 0.55 -2.20
CA ALA A 158 -3.82 2.00 -2.40
C ALA A 158 -5.18 2.50 -2.93
N ARG A 159 -5.84 1.74 -3.80
CA ARG A 159 -7.21 2.02 -4.28
C ARG A 159 -8.24 2.15 -3.15
N ILE A 160 -8.13 1.36 -2.08
CA ILE A 160 -9.02 1.43 -0.90
C ILE A 160 -8.73 2.70 -0.11
N ILE A 161 -7.46 3.10 0.00
CA ILE A 161 -7.07 4.36 0.65
C ILE A 161 -7.61 5.56 -0.14
N LEU A 162 -7.53 5.54 -1.47
CA LEU A 162 -8.11 6.59 -2.32
C LEU A 162 -9.64 6.66 -2.18
N GLU A 163 -10.33 5.51 -2.21
CA GLU A 163 -11.78 5.42 -1.98
C GLU A 163 -12.17 5.95 -0.59
N LEU A 164 -11.39 5.62 0.44
CA LEU A 164 -11.53 6.13 1.80
C LEU A 164 -11.47 7.64 1.84
N ILE A 165 -10.44 8.24 1.23
CA ILE A 165 -10.26 9.70 1.21
C ILE A 165 -11.39 10.40 0.46
N GLU A 166 -11.84 9.83 -0.66
CA GLU A 166 -12.96 10.35 -1.45
C GLU A 166 -14.27 10.34 -0.66
N LYS A 167 -14.63 9.21 -0.04
CA LYS A 167 -15.86 9.07 0.74
C LYS A 167 -15.82 9.82 2.06
N ALA A 168 -14.66 9.89 2.71
CA ALA A 168 -14.50 10.60 3.96
C ALA A 168 -14.55 12.12 3.79
N GLN A 169 -14.26 12.66 2.60
CA GLN A 169 -14.26 14.11 2.35
C GLN A 169 -13.52 14.88 3.45
N LEU A 170 -12.35 14.37 3.81
CA LEU A 170 -11.55 14.87 4.92
C LEU A 170 -11.13 16.32 4.68
N THR A 171 -11.07 17.09 5.76
CA THR A 171 -10.59 18.47 5.78
C THR A 171 -9.48 18.64 6.83
N GLU A 172 -8.81 19.79 6.81
CA GLU A 172 -7.83 20.18 7.85
C GLU A 172 -8.38 20.22 9.28
N LYS A 173 -9.72 20.16 9.45
CA LYS A 173 -10.39 20.10 10.75
C LYS A 173 -10.56 18.68 11.28
N ASP A 174 -10.34 17.68 10.43
CA ASP A 174 -10.46 16.28 10.82
C ASP A 174 -9.17 15.78 11.47
N VAL A 175 -9.34 14.89 12.45
CA VAL A 175 -8.26 14.09 13.04
C VAL A 175 -8.55 12.63 12.69
N PHE A 176 -7.77 12.12 11.75
CA PHE A 176 -7.87 10.77 11.24
C PHE A 176 -7.05 9.80 12.10
N TYR A 177 -7.65 8.69 12.49
CA TYR A 177 -7.01 7.62 13.24
C TYR A 177 -6.97 6.33 12.42
N ASP A 178 -5.77 5.76 12.29
CA ASP A 178 -5.49 4.48 11.63
C ASP A 178 -5.13 3.43 12.67
N LEU A 179 -6.01 2.45 12.90
CA LEU A 179 -5.86 1.48 13.98
C LEU A 179 -5.23 0.20 13.43
N GLY A 180 -4.02 -0.11 13.89
CA GLY A 180 -3.15 -1.09 13.25
C GLY A 180 -2.47 -0.49 12.01
N SER A 181 -1.87 0.69 12.17
CA SER A 181 -1.34 1.49 11.06
C SER A 181 -0.17 0.85 10.29
N GLY A 182 0.43 -0.21 10.84
CA GLY A 182 1.51 -0.96 10.22
C GLY A 182 2.68 -0.05 9.86
N LEU A 183 3.05 -0.06 8.58
CA LEU A 183 4.14 0.76 8.03
C LEU A 183 3.75 2.22 7.78
N GLY A 184 2.51 2.62 8.10
CA GLY A 184 2.05 4.01 8.11
C GLY A 184 1.51 4.56 6.78
N GLN A 185 1.44 3.73 5.73
CA GLN A 185 1.02 4.13 4.39
C GLN A 185 -0.34 4.84 4.36
N VAL A 186 -1.34 4.32 5.08
CA VAL A 186 -2.70 4.91 5.12
C VAL A 186 -2.66 6.29 5.74
N SER A 187 -2.09 6.41 6.95
CA SER A 187 -1.97 7.69 7.67
C SER A 187 -1.21 8.75 6.85
N ILE A 188 -0.09 8.38 6.24
CA ILE A 188 0.71 9.29 5.40
C ILE A 188 -0.07 9.74 4.16
N LEU A 189 -0.69 8.80 3.44
CA LEU A 189 -1.40 9.12 2.21
C LEU A 189 -2.68 9.95 2.47
N VAL A 190 -3.38 9.65 3.56
CA VAL A 190 -4.51 10.46 4.05
C VAL A 190 -4.08 11.91 4.28
N HIS A 191 -3.00 12.13 5.03
CA HIS A 191 -2.50 13.47 5.28
C HIS A 191 -2.10 14.20 3.98
N LEU A 192 -1.31 13.55 3.12
CA LEU A 192 -0.83 14.13 1.86
C LEU A 192 -1.97 14.55 0.92
N LEU A 193 -3.08 13.81 0.90
CA LEU A 193 -4.18 14.02 -0.06
C LEU A 193 -5.36 14.82 0.49
N SER A 194 -5.43 15.04 1.80
CA SER A 194 -6.53 15.78 2.45
C SER A 194 -6.10 16.97 3.31
N GLY A 195 -4.86 16.99 3.79
CA GLY A 195 -4.39 17.96 4.78
C GLY A 195 -4.90 17.72 6.20
N ALA A 196 -5.72 16.69 6.44
CA ALA A 196 -6.17 16.31 7.79
C ALA A 196 -4.98 15.88 8.66
N LEU A 197 -5.09 16.09 9.98
CA LEU A 197 -4.15 15.48 10.92
C LEU A 197 -4.36 13.97 10.89
N ALA A 198 -3.28 13.19 10.90
CA ALA A 198 -3.35 11.72 10.87
C ALA A 198 -2.54 11.12 12.01
N LYS A 199 -3.13 10.16 12.72
CA LYS A 199 -2.52 9.44 13.83
C LYS A 199 -2.63 7.93 13.59
N GLY A 200 -1.49 7.24 13.51
CA GLY A 200 -1.45 5.79 13.43
C GLY A 200 -1.18 5.15 14.78
N ILE A 201 -2.04 4.22 15.20
CA ILE A 201 -1.81 3.38 16.38
C ILE A 201 -1.22 2.05 15.90
N GLU A 202 -0.04 1.70 16.38
CA GLU A 202 0.65 0.47 15.98
C GLU A 202 1.24 -0.27 17.18
N PHE A 203 0.97 -1.57 17.27
CA PHE A 203 1.42 -2.40 18.39
C PHE A 203 2.87 -2.87 18.25
N GLU A 204 3.31 -3.18 17.02
CA GLU A 204 4.66 -3.64 16.69
C GLU A 204 5.64 -2.46 16.68
N PRO A 205 6.63 -2.43 17.62
CA PRO A 205 7.56 -1.32 17.72
C PRO A 205 8.38 -1.06 16.45
N ALA A 206 8.77 -2.11 15.72
CA ALA A 206 9.56 -1.96 14.49
C ALA A 206 8.76 -1.29 13.37
N TYR A 207 7.49 -1.67 13.19
CA TYR A 207 6.59 -1.03 12.23
C TYR A 207 6.29 0.42 12.61
N CYS A 208 6.02 0.70 13.88
CA CYS A 208 5.80 2.07 14.33
C CYS A 208 7.04 2.95 14.12
N ALA A 209 8.24 2.45 14.43
CA ALA A 209 9.49 3.17 14.20
C ALA A 209 9.73 3.44 12.71
N TYR A 210 9.45 2.46 11.85
CA TYR A 210 9.53 2.60 10.40
C TYR A 210 8.55 3.67 9.89
N ALA A 211 7.29 3.64 10.33
CA ALA A 211 6.28 4.61 9.95
C ALA A 211 6.68 6.05 10.34
N ARG A 212 7.24 6.24 11.55
CA ARG A 212 7.81 7.53 11.99
C ARG A 212 8.95 8.00 11.10
N MET A 213 9.86 7.10 10.72
CA MET A 213 10.96 7.40 9.81
C MET A 213 10.43 7.84 8.43
N CYS A 214 9.45 7.15 7.87
CA CYS A 214 8.84 7.52 6.59
C CYS A 214 8.18 8.92 6.64
N ALA A 215 7.38 9.19 7.68
CA ALA A 215 6.78 10.52 7.85
C ALA A 215 7.82 11.63 8.05
N ALA A 216 8.87 11.36 8.83
CA ALA A 216 9.97 12.29 9.04
C ALA A 216 10.79 12.54 7.75
N GLY A 217 11.05 11.49 6.96
CA GLY A 217 11.75 11.58 5.67
C GLY A 217 11.00 12.41 4.62
N LEU A 218 9.69 12.53 4.77
CA LEU A 218 8.80 13.37 3.95
C LEU A 218 8.49 14.73 4.60
N ASN A 219 9.04 15.04 5.78
CA ASN A 219 8.80 16.27 6.53
C ASN A 219 7.31 16.53 6.85
N LEU A 220 6.57 15.49 7.25
CA LEU A 220 5.14 15.57 7.52
C LEU A 220 4.85 15.81 9.00
N SER A 221 4.76 17.08 9.40
CA SER A 221 4.46 17.46 10.79
C SER A 221 3.04 17.16 11.25
N GLY A 222 2.10 16.92 10.32
CA GLY A 222 0.71 16.58 10.61
C GLY A 222 0.42 15.09 10.73
N VAL A 223 1.46 14.24 10.71
CA VAL A 223 1.35 12.78 10.85
C VAL A 223 2.08 12.33 12.10
N GLU A 224 1.38 11.61 12.98
CA GLU A 224 1.93 11.05 14.21
C GLU A 224 1.73 9.53 14.24
N PHE A 225 2.71 8.80 14.78
CA PHE A 225 2.58 7.37 15.02
C PHE A 225 2.84 7.06 16.49
N ILE A 226 1.94 6.31 17.11
CA ILE A 226 1.92 6.00 18.53
C ILE A 226 2.10 4.48 18.67
N ASN A 227 3.19 4.08 19.33
CA ASN A 227 3.45 2.67 19.58
C ASN A 227 2.70 2.23 20.84
N GLU A 228 1.46 1.80 20.68
CA GLU A 228 0.59 1.46 21.79
C GLU A 228 -0.40 0.38 21.38
N ASP A 229 -0.94 -0.33 22.37
CA ASP A 229 -2.08 -1.19 22.17
C ASP A 229 -3.33 -0.35 21.90
N ALA A 230 -4.08 -0.66 20.84
CA ALA A 230 -5.30 0.07 20.47
C ALA A 230 -6.37 0.08 21.59
N ARG A 231 -6.32 -0.86 22.54
CA ARG A 231 -7.18 -0.88 23.74
C ARG A 231 -6.78 0.15 24.78
N GLN A 232 -5.57 0.68 24.74
CA GLN A 232 -5.04 1.64 25.71
C GLN A 232 -5.02 3.07 25.18
N ALA A 233 -4.86 3.25 23.87
CA ALA A 233 -4.79 4.56 23.22
C ALA A 233 -5.96 5.51 23.56
N ASP A 234 -5.66 6.80 23.58
CA ASP A 234 -6.66 7.86 23.72
C ASP A 234 -7.12 8.36 22.34
N TYR A 235 -8.44 8.36 22.16
CA TYR A 235 -9.12 8.69 20.90
C TYR A 235 -10.01 9.93 21.03
N ALA A 236 -9.92 10.68 22.13
CA ALA A 236 -10.85 11.75 22.48
C ALA A 236 -10.94 12.88 21.42
N ASP A 237 -9.89 13.11 20.63
CA ASP A 237 -9.89 14.12 19.57
C ASP A 237 -10.16 13.57 18.15
N GLY A 238 -10.35 12.25 18.01
CA GLY A 238 -10.53 11.61 16.71
C GLY A 238 -11.91 11.88 16.10
N THR A 239 -11.94 12.23 14.81
CA THR A 239 -13.18 12.48 14.05
C THR A 239 -13.46 11.42 12.98
N VAL A 240 -12.41 10.77 12.48
CA VAL A 240 -12.50 9.71 11.46
C VAL A 240 -11.56 8.58 11.83
N PHE A 241 -12.05 7.35 11.78
CA PHE A 241 -11.32 6.15 12.17
C PHE A 241 -11.29 5.15 11.03
N PHE A 242 -10.18 4.42 10.89
CA PHE A 242 -10.02 3.36 9.90
C PHE A 242 -9.47 2.07 10.51
N LEU A 243 -10.02 0.93 10.06
CA LEU A 243 -9.57 -0.40 10.43
C LEU A 243 -9.48 -1.30 9.19
N TYR A 244 -8.29 -1.80 8.86
CA TYR A 244 -8.15 -2.95 7.96
C TYR A 244 -7.97 -4.25 8.73
N THR A 245 -9.04 -4.72 9.38
CA THR A 245 -9.05 -5.97 10.19
C THR A 245 -7.78 -6.21 11.03
N PRO A 246 -7.32 -5.21 11.82
CA PRO A 246 -6.14 -5.36 12.67
C PRO A 246 -6.35 -6.37 13.82
N PHE A 247 -7.61 -6.63 14.16
CA PHE A 247 -8.01 -7.46 15.28
C PHE A 247 -9.36 -8.11 15.07
N GLU A 248 -9.58 -9.19 15.82
CA GLU A 248 -10.79 -10.01 15.78
C GLU A 248 -11.26 -10.36 17.20
N GLY A 249 -12.40 -11.06 17.31
CA GLY A 249 -12.88 -11.61 18.58
C GLY A 249 -13.11 -10.56 19.67
N ARG A 250 -12.64 -10.86 20.89
CA ARG A 250 -12.81 -9.99 22.06
C ARG A 250 -12.00 -8.70 21.92
N LEU A 251 -10.79 -8.77 21.38
CA LEU A 251 -9.94 -7.60 21.17
C LEU A 251 -10.66 -6.55 20.31
N LEU A 252 -11.28 -6.95 19.20
CA LEU A 252 -12.08 -6.03 18.38
C LEU A 252 -13.21 -5.37 19.19
N GLN A 253 -13.92 -6.13 20.03
CA GLN A 253 -15.00 -5.57 20.85
C GLN A 253 -14.48 -4.56 21.88
N GLU A 254 -13.32 -4.81 22.49
CA GLU A 254 -12.70 -3.87 23.45
C GLU A 254 -12.31 -2.55 22.78
N VAL A 255 -11.82 -2.60 21.54
CA VAL A 255 -11.52 -1.38 20.76
C VAL A 255 -12.80 -0.66 20.31
N LEU A 256 -13.80 -1.39 19.83
CA LEU A 256 -15.09 -0.80 19.44
C LEU A 256 -15.79 -0.11 20.61
N GLU A 257 -15.68 -0.65 21.82
CA GLU A 257 -16.20 -0.01 23.04
C GLU A 257 -15.50 1.33 23.33
N LYS A 258 -14.21 1.49 22.99
CA LYS A 258 -13.55 2.80 23.08
C LYS A 258 -14.08 3.78 22.05
N LEU A 259 -14.25 3.33 20.80
CA LEU A 259 -14.80 4.16 19.73
C LEU A 259 -16.25 4.57 19.99
N ARG A 260 -17.05 3.70 20.62
CA ARG A 260 -18.39 4.02 21.09
C ARG A 260 -18.38 5.20 22.09
N ARG A 261 -17.45 5.21 23.04
CA ARG A 261 -17.35 6.33 23.99
C ARG A 261 -17.00 7.65 23.31
N VAL A 262 -16.23 7.60 22.21
CA VAL A 262 -15.98 8.78 21.37
C VAL A 262 -17.26 9.23 20.68
N SER A 263 -18.06 8.30 20.12
CA SER A 263 -19.32 8.64 19.45
C SER A 263 -20.36 9.24 20.42
N GLU A 264 -20.36 8.83 21.68
CA GLU A 264 -21.22 9.40 22.73
C GLU A 264 -20.85 10.86 23.07
N GLN A 265 -19.63 11.30 22.76
CA GLN A 265 -19.13 12.65 23.06
C GLN A 265 -19.08 13.57 21.85
N SER A 266 -18.91 13.01 20.66
CA SER A 266 -18.67 13.78 19.44
C SER A 266 -19.09 13.01 18.19
N MET A 267 -19.42 13.73 17.11
CA MET A 267 -19.72 13.10 15.83
C MET A 267 -18.44 12.48 15.26
N MET A 268 -18.52 11.19 14.93
CA MET A 268 -17.40 10.44 14.35
C MET A 268 -17.84 9.57 13.18
N ARG A 269 -16.88 9.25 12.31
CA ARG A 269 -17.06 8.32 11.20
C ARG A 269 -16.07 7.17 11.34
N LEU A 270 -16.52 5.96 11.03
CA LEU A 270 -15.70 4.77 11.07
C LEU A 270 -15.70 4.10 9.70
N PHE A 271 -14.52 3.78 9.21
CA PHE A 271 -14.30 3.08 7.97
C PHE A 271 -13.64 1.73 8.25
N THR A 272 -14.09 0.69 7.57
CA THR A 272 -13.51 -0.64 7.74
C THR A 272 -13.29 -1.33 6.41
N TYR A 273 -12.24 -2.14 6.34
CA TYR A 273 -11.98 -3.02 5.21
C TYR A 273 -11.65 -4.43 5.74
N GLY A 274 -12.05 -5.46 5.01
CA GLY A 274 -11.76 -6.85 5.37
C GLY A 274 -12.74 -7.50 6.36
N PRO A 275 -12.38 -8.68 6.91
CA PRO A 275 -13.22 -9.52 7.76
C PRO A 275 -13.80 -8.89 9.04
N CYS A 276 -13.26 -7.75 9.52
CA CYS A 276 -13.86 -7.05 10.65
C CYS A 276 -15.20 -6.36 10.30
N THR A 277 -15.42 -6.02 9.03
CA THR A 277 -16.57 -5.20 8.58
C THR A 277 -17.95 -5.77 9.00
N PRO A 278 -18.25 -7.08 8.84
CA PRO A 278 -19.52 -7.66 9.31
C PRO A 278 -19.72 -7.62 10.82
N GLN A 279 -18.65 -7.59 11.61
CA GLN A 279 -18.73 -7.49 13.07
C GLN A 279 -18.97 -6.04 13.52
N VAL A 280 -18.37 -5.09 12.80
CA VAL A 280 -18.60 -3.66 12.99
C VAL A 280 -20.01 -3.26 12.57
N SER A 281 -20.53 -3.79 11.46
CA SER A 281 -21.89 -3.48 10.99
C SER A 281 -23.02 -3.96 11.92
N ARG A 282 -22.72 -4.81 12.89
CA ARG A 282 -23.68 -5.31 13.89
C ARG A 282 -23.75 -4.45 15.14
N GLN A 283 -22.89 -3.43 15.26
CA GLN A 283 -22.88 -2.55 16.42
C GLN A 283 -24.08 -1.62 16.38
N SER A 284 -24.91 -1.64 17.42
CA SER A 284 -26.15 -0.86 17.47
C SER A 284 -25.95 0.66 17.56
N TRP A 285 -24.74 1.11 17.85
CA TRP A 285 -24.36 2.52 17.95
C TRP A 285 -23.75 3.06 16.64
N LEU A 286 -23.65 2.23 15.61
CA LEU A 286 -23.18 2.59 14.28
C LEU A 286 -24.30 2.49 13.25
N GLU A 287 -24.40 3.51 12.41
CA GLU A 287 -25.26 3.53 11.23
C GLU A 287 -24.40 3.30 9.98
N CYS A 288 -24.74 2.29 9.17
CA CYS A 288 -24.12 2.09 7.87
C CYS A 288 -24.62 3.15 6.88
N ILE A 289 -23.71 3.90 6.25
CA ILE A 289 -24.07 5.00 5.35
C ILE A 289 -24.12 4.54 3.89
N ASP A 290 -23.50 3.41 3.55
CA ASP A 290 -23.44 2.91 2.17
C ASP A 290 -24.20 1.59 1.96
N GLN A 291 -24.38 1.22 0.70
CA GLN A 291 -25.10 0.00 0.30
C GLN A 291 -24.23 -1.27 0.38
N ASN A 292 -22.98 -1.18 0.82
CA ASN A 292 -22.04 -2.29 0.91
C ASN A 292 -22.07 -2.97 2.28
N GLU A 293 -23.23 -2.96 2.94
CA GLU A 293 -23.44 -3.52 4.28
C GLU A 293 -22.76 -4.88 4.41
N ALA A 294 -21.78 -4.95 5.33
CA ALA A 294 -21.07 -6.17 5.70
C ALA A 294 -20.24 -6.86 4.57
N HIS A 295 -19.86 -6.18 3.49
CA HIS A 295 -19.00 -6.79 2.46
C HIS A 295 -17.51 -6.72 2.84
N ILE A 296 -16.80 -7.86 2.83
CA ILE A 296 -15.40 -7.93 3.26
C ILE A 296 -14.39 -7.35 2.24
N TYR A 297 -14.75 -7.33 0.96
CA TYR A 297 -13.89 -6.80 -0.13
C TYR A 297 -14.27 -5.38 -0.57
N LYS A 298 -15.11 -4.69 0.20
CA LYS A 298 -15.48 -3.30 -0.06
C LYS A 298 -15.25 -2.46 1.19
N LEU A 299 -15.03 -1.18 1.01
CA LEU A 299 -14.89 -0.25 2.13
C LEU A 299 -16.26 -0.06 2.80
N GLY A 300 -16.37 -0.48 4.07
CA GLY A 300 -17.52 -0.19 4.91
C GLY A 300 -17.45 1.24 5.44
N VAL A 301 -18.59 1.94 5.45
CA VAL A 301 -18.70 3.34 5.89
C VAL A 301 -19.77 3.45 6.97
N PHE A 302 -19.37 3.89 8.16
CA PHE A 302 -20.23 3.99 9.32
C PHE A 302 -20.18 5.38 9.95
N ARG A 303 -21.26 5.78 10.59
CA ARG A 303 -21.36 6.97 11.43
C ARG A 303 -21.79 6.57 12.84
N GLY A 304 -21.15 7.16 13.85
CA GLY A 304 -21.60 7.04 15.25
C GLY A 304 -22.94 7.76 15.47
N LEU A 305 -23.87 7.09 16.15
CA LEU A 305 -25.20 7.59 16.53
C LEU A 305 -25.18 8.46 17.79
#